data_AF-A0A7W9MJZ2-F1
#
_entry.id   AF-A0A7W9MJZ2-F1
#
_cell.length_a   1.000
_cell.length_b   1.000
_cell.length_c   1.000
_cell.angle_alpha   90.00
_cell.angle_beta   90.00
_cell.angle_gamma   90.00
#
_symmetry.space_group_name_H-M   'P 1'
#
loop_
_entity.id
_entity.type
_entity.pdbx_description
1 polymer ?
#
loop_
_entity_poly.entity_id
_entity_poly.type
_entity_poly.pdbx_seq_one_letter_code
_entity_poly.pdbx_strand_id
1 'polypeptide(L)'
;MVRPLVADVPHSAALIGPGSEVLAFDTGRSAECGWGPRVVLFVGPDLAGRVRARVDAALPGSFGGHPVVVGAEHGVQVSDPGVWFTGLLGFDPLRGVGLLDWLSTPWQRLAEVTCGEVFHDGLGVLERARGALRRYPPDVERYVLAGQWRRLAQRETFPGRCGEVGDGLGSALVTAELAGEVMRLVLLMRRRYPPYAKWLGSAFVRLPGTAELGEALSAAVAADDWRGREEHLGRAYRRVAALHDRLGVAPAPGPRGCHRRPFRFAGAGRFADALSGAIVDERVRALPPVGSIDQFGAGADLLTDPVRCRAVTRAVLGV
;
A
#
# COMPACT_ATOMS: atom_id res chain seq x y z
N MET A 1 -26.23 15.07 -4.26
CA MET A 1 -25.49 16.23 -4.80
C MET A 1 -25.41 16.19 -6.32
N VAL A 2 -24.59 15.31 -6.92
CA VAL A 2 -24.29 15.39 -8.38
C VAL A 2 -25.23 14.58 -9.30
N ARG A 3 -25.87 13.52 -8.80
CA ARG A 3 -26.71 12.62 -9.62
C ARG A 3 -27.74 13.34 -10.52
N PRO A 4 -28.49 14.36 -10.04
CA PRO A 4 -29.45 15.07 -10.89
C PRO A 4 -28.81 15.84 -12.06
N LEU A 5 -27.53 16.21 -11.95
CA LEU A 5 -26.81 17.01 -12.94
C LEU A 5 -26.28 16.19 -14.13
N VAL A 6 -26.20 14.86 -13.97
CA VAL A 6 -25.64 13.91 -14.94
C VAL A 6 -26.62 12.79 -15.30
N ALA A 7 -27.91 12.96 -15.00
CA ALA A 7 -28.93 11.93 -15.24
C ALA A 7 -29.11 11.58 -16.73
N ASP A 8 -28.82 12.54 -17.61
CA ASP A 8 -28.87 12.44 -19.07
C ASP A 8 -27.53 12.06 -19.72
N VAL A 9 -26.50 11.77 -18.92
CA VAL A 9 -25.14 11.50 -19.39
C VAL A 9 -24.69 10.11 -18.96
N PRO A 10 -24.23 9.24 -19.88
CA PRO A 10 -23.53 8.01 -19.51
C PRO A 10 -22.29 8.34 -18.68
N HIS A 11 -22.24 7.83 -17.45
CA HIS A 11 -21.17 8.17 -16.51
C HIS A 11 -20.85 7.01 -15.55
N SER A 12 -19.70 7.09 -14.90
CA SER A 12 -19.37 6.32 -13.69
C SER A 12 -19.02 7.30 -12.56
N ALA A 13 -19.30 6.94 -11.31
CA ALA A 13 -19.13 7.81 -10.14
C ALA A 13 -18.57 7.01 -8.96
N ALA A 14 -17.46 7.48 -8.39
CA ALA A 14 -16.83 6.82 -7.24
C ALA A 14 -16.12 7.79 -6.29
N LEU A 15 -16.00 7.37 -5.03
CA LEU A 15 -15.07 7.92 -4.06
C LEU A 15 -13.76 7.12 -4.15
N ILE A 16 -12.79 7.63 -4.92
CA ILE A 16 -11.47 7.05 -5.12
C ILE A 16 -10.40 8.15 -5.19
N GLY A 17 -9.12 7.76 -5.23
CA GLY A 17 -7.97 8.69 -5.26
C GLY A 17 -7.44 9.03 -3.86
N PRO A 18 -6.62 10.08 -3.71
CA PRO A 18 -5.96 10.41 -2.45
C PRO A 18 -6.99 10.77 -1.38
N GLY A 19 -6.85 10.31 -0.14
CA GLY A 19 -7.76 10.67 0.95
C GLY A 19 -7.91 9.56 2.00
N SER A 20 -8.04 9.92 3.27
CA SER A 20 -8.22 8.93 4.35
C SER A 20 -9.59 8.26 4.29
N GLU A 21 -10.61 8.97 3.81
CA GLU A 21 -11.99 8.52 3.63
C GLU A 21 -12.11 7.40 2.60
N VAL A 22 -11.23 7.36 1.60
CA VAL A 22 -11.16 6.27 0.60
C VAL A 22 -10.79 4.94 1.26
N LEU A 23 -10.04 4.99 2.36
CA LEU A 23 -9.66 3.83 3.16
C LEU A 23 -10.48 3.72 4.47
N ALA A 24 -11.49 4.58 4.64
CA ALA A 24 -12.31 4.72 5.84
C ALA A 24 -11.49 4.96 7.13
N PHE A 25 -10.41 5.74 7.06
CA PHE A 25 -9.59 6.15 8.21
C PHE A 25 -9.82 7.60 8.64
N ASP A 26 -10.71 8.31 7.97
CA ASP A 26 -11.08 9.67 8.32
C ASP A 26 -11.72 9.75 9.71
N THR A 27 -11.51 10.88 10.38
CA THR A 27 -12.10 11.20 11.68
C THR A 27 -12.71 12.60 11.62
N GLY A 28 -13.41 13.03 12.66
CA GLY A 28 -13.93 14.41 12.73
C GLY A 28 -12.86 15.47 12.46
N ARG A 29 -11.61 15.23 12.88
CA ARG A 29 -10.47 16.14 12.63
C ARG A 29 -10.09 16.27 11.15
N SER A 30 -10.44 15.30 10.31
CA SER A 30 -10.22 15.42 8.85
C SER A 30 -11.00 16.59 8.25
N ALA A 31 -12.22 16.87 8.77
CA ALA A 31 -13.05 18.01 8.36
C ALA A 31 -12.38 19.37 8.57
N GLU A 32 -11.48 19.47 9.56
CA GLU A 32 -10.76 20.71 9.90
C GLU A 32 -9.57 21.00 8.97
N CYS A 33 -9.19 20.05 8.10
CA CYS A 33 -8.02 20.15 7.23
C CYS A 33 -8.39 20.19 5.73
N GLY A 34 -9.52 20.79 5.38
CA GLY A 34 -9.92 20.96 3.98
C GLY A 34 -10.72 19.79 3.39
N TRP A 35 -11.24 18.88 4.23
CA TRP A 35 -12.12 17.81 3.77
C TRP A 35 -13.54 18.35 3.50
N GLY A 36 -14.14 17.86 2.41
CA GLY A 36 -15.51 18.16 2.03
C GLY A 36 -16.09 17.06 1.13
N PRO A 37 -17.41 17.10 0.84
CA PRO A 37 -18.06 16.14 -0.05
C PRO A 37 -17.40 16.09 -1.42
N ARG A 38 -16.97 14.89 -1.83
CA ARG A 38 -16.22 14.69 -3.08
C ARG A 38 -16.66 13.45 -3.84
N VAL A 39 -16.44 13.47 -5.15
CA VAL A 39 -16.69 12.34 -6.05
C VAL A 39 -15.89 12.53 -7.32
N VAL A 40 -15.37 11.44 -7.87
CA VAL A 40 -14.82 11.41 -9.23
C VAL A 40 -15.92 10.93 -10.17
N LEU A 41 -16.30 11.80 -11.11
CA LEU A 41 -17.25 11.54 -12.19
C LEU A 41 -16.48 11.28 -13.48
N PHE A 42 -16.60 10.05 -13.96
CA PHE A 42 -16.08 9.64 -15.25
C PHE A 42 -17.13 9.80 -16.34
N VAL A 43 -16.76 10.47 -17.42
CA VAL A 43 -17.59 10.66 -18.62
C VAL A 43 -16.73 10.49 -19.86
N GLY A 44 -17.37 10.35 -21.03
CA GLY A 44 -16.64 10.34 -22.30
C GLY A 44 -15.85 11.65 -22.51
N PRO A 45 -14.70 11.61 -23.21
CA PRO A 45 -13.80 12.77 -23.36
C PRO A 45 -14.50 13.99 -23.94
N ASP A 46 -15.39 13.79 -24.92
CA ASP A 46 -16.15 14.87 -25.57
C ASP A 46 -17.17 15.55 -24.63
N LEU A 47 -17.53 14.90 -23.52
CA LEU A 47 -18.51 15.40 -22.55
C LEU A 47 -17.86 16.05 -21.32
N ALA A 48 -16.57 15.79 -21.06
CA ALA A 48 -15.91 16.19 -19.82
C ALA A 48 -16.00 17.70 -19.55
N GLY A 49 -15.71 18.53 -20.55
CA GLY A 49 -15.78 19.99 -20.41
C GLY A 49 -17.20 20.51 -20.12
N ARG A 50 -18.19 20.00 -20.86
CA ARG A 50 -19.60 20.38 -20.69
C ARG A 50 -20.16 19.97 -19.33
N VAL A 51 -19.86 18.74 -18.90
CA VAL A 51 -20.32 18.22 -17.61
C VAL A 51 -19.64 18.96 -16.45
N ARG A 52 -18.35 19.28 -16.56
CA ARG A 52 -17.64 20.08 -15.57
C ARG A 52 -18.30 21.45 -15.38
N ALA A 53 -18.49 22.22 -16.46
CA ALA A 53 -19.16 23.52 -16.38
C ALA A 53 -20.56 23.44 -15.77
N ARG A 54 -21.32 22.37 -16.07
CA ARG A 54 -22.65 22.13 -15.50
C ARG A 54 -22.59 21.83 -14.00
N VAL A 55 -21.60 21.06 -13.55
CA VAL A 55 -21.38 20.77 -12.13
C VAL A 55 -20.99 22.04 -11.41
N ASP A 56 -19.98 22.76 -11.88
CA ASP A 56 -19.44 23.96 -11.22
C ASP A 56 -20.53 25.04 -11.02
N ALA A 57 -21.46 25.16 -11.98
CA ALA A 57 -22.56 26.13 -11.92
C ALA A 57 -23.73 25.75 -10.99
N ALA A 58 -23.86 24.46 -10.62
CA ALA A 58 -25.09 23.94 -10.00
C ALA A 58 -24.87 23.20 -8.68
N LEU A 59 -23.64 23.18 -8.15
CA LEU A 59 -23.37 22.59 -6.84
C LEU A 59 -24.06 23.39 -5.72
N PRO A 60 -24.68 22.71 -4.73
CA PRO A 60 -25.27 23.38 -3.58
C PRO A 60 -24.19 23.94 -2.66
N GLY A 61 -24.52 24.92 -1.83
CA GLY A 61 -23.58 25.45 -0.83
C GLY A 61 -23.16 24.42 0.23
N SER A 62 -24.04 23.46 0.55
CA SER A 62 -23.76 22.38 1.50
C SER A 62 -24.38 21.06 1.08
N PHE A 63 -23.80 19.95 1.56
CA PHE A 63 -24.31 18.60 1.37
C PHE A 63 -24.03 17.77 2.63
N GLY A 64 -25.07 17.12 3.17
CA GLY A 64 -24.94 16.30 4.38
C GLY A 64 -24.46 17.08 5.62
N GLY A 65 -24.77 18.38 5.71
CA GLY A 65 -24.31 19.25 6.80
C GLY A 65 -22.90 19.83 6.61
N HIS A 66 -22.21 19.51 5.52
CA HIS A 66 -20.86 19.99 5.24
C HIS A 66 -20.83 20.97 4.06
N PRO A 67 -19.98 22.02 4.09
CA PRO A 67 -19.74 22.87 2.93
C PRO A 67 -19.23 22.05 1.73
N VAL A 68 -19.76 22.31 0.53
CA VAL A 68 -19.30 21.63 -0.70
C VAL A 68 -18.01 22.27 -1.24
N VAL A 69 -17.92 23.59 -1.14
CA VAL A 69 -16.71 24.35 -1.46
C VAL A 69 -15.93 24.52 -0.17
N VAL A 70 -14.68 24.07 -0.17
CA VAL A 70 -13.76 24.19 0.97
C VAL A 70 -12.56 25.00 0.51
N GLY A 71 -12.37 26.19 1.07
CA GLY A 71 -11.45 27.18 0.50
C GLY A 71 -12.03 27.76 -0.80
N ALA A 72 -11.33 27.58 -1.92
CA ALA A 72 -11.73 28.08 -3.24
C ALA A 72 -12.21 26.98 -4.21
N GLU A 73 -12.17 25.71 -3.81
CA GLU A 73 -12.43 24.57 -4.69
C GLU A 73 -13.46 23.61 -4.06
N HIS A 74 -14.12 22.81 -4.90
CA HIS A 74 -14.99 21.72 -4.47
C HIS A 74 -14.42 20.34 -4.81
N GLY A 75 -14.83 19.32 -4.07
CA GLY A 75 -14.33 17.95 -4.23
C GLY A 75 -14.85 17.17 -5.45
N VAL A 76 -15.71 17.74 -6.28
CA VAL A 76 -16.22 17.06 -7.49
C VAL A 76 -15.22 17.18 -8.63
N GLN A 77 -14.67 16.04 -9.06
CA GLN A 77 -13.78 15.96 -10.22
C GLN A 77 -14.54 15.34 -11.39
N VAL A 78 -14.51 15.99 -12.56
CA VAL A 78 -15.06 15.43 -13.80
C VAL A 78 -13.90 15.14 -14.74
N SER A 79 -13.74 13.89 -15.20
CA SER A 79 -12.61 13.51 -16.07
C SER A 79 -12.95 12.38 -17.04
N ASP A 80 -12.17 12.29 -18.11
CA ASP A 80 -11.99 11.03 -18.83
C ASP A 80 -11.27 10.00 -17.91
N PRO A 81 -11.66 8.71 -17.92
CA PRO A 81 -11.03 7.67 -17.12
C PRO A 81 -9.52 7.52 -17.37
N GLY A 82 -9.10 7.48 -18.63
CA GLY A 82 -7.71 7.24 -19.01
C GLY A 82 -6.80 8.38 -18.56
N VAL A 83 -7.26 9.62 -18.72
CA VAL A 83 -6.55 10.82 -18.21
C VAL A 83 -6.41 10.77 -16.69
N TRP A 84 -7.48 10.44 -15.96
CA TRP A 84 -7.45 10.43 -14.51
C TRP A 84 -6.55 9.32 -13.95
N PHE A 85 -6.68 8.09 -14.47
CA PHE A 85 -5.83 6.98 -14.03
C PHE A 85 -4.37 7.23 -14.38
N THR A 86 -4.08 7.75 -15.58
CA THR A 86 -2.71 8.10 -15.97
C THR A 86 -2.14 9.20 -15.09
N GLY A 87 -2.94 10.21 -14.71
CA GLY A 87 -2.52 11.24 -13.78
C GLY A 87 -2.19 10.71 -12.38
N LEU A 88 -2.96 9.74 -11.87
CA LEU A 88 -2.78 9.17 -10.54
C LEU A 88 -1.66 8.10 -10.47
N LEU A 89 -1.63 7.21 -11.46
CA LEU A 89 -0.81 5.99 -11.47
C LEU A 89 0.41 6.10 -12.40
N GLY A 90 0.39 7.06 -13.33
CA GLY A 90 1.35 7.14 -14.43
C GLY A 90 1.05 6.22 -15.61
N PHE A 91 -0.06 5.47 -15.60
CA PHE A 91 -0.57 4.63 -16.69
C PHE A 91 -2.09 4.43 -16.60
N ASP A 92 -2.68 3.91 -17.67
CA ASP A 92 -4.10 3.54 -17.72
C ASP A 92 -4.28 2.01 -17.50
N PRO A 93 -4.83 1.55 -16.36
CA PRO A 93 -5.03 0.13 -16.08
C PRO A 93 -6.06 -0.52 -17.02
N LEU A 94 -6.90 0.27 -17.70
CA LEU A 94 -7.85 -0.24 -18.69
C LEU A 94 -7.17 -0.72 -19.98
N ARG A 95 -5.91 -0.33 -20.21
CA ARG A 95 -5.08 -0.75 -21.34
C ARG A 95 -4.12 -1.90 -21.01
N GLY A 96 -4.20 -2.43 -19.79
CA GLY A 96 -3.29 -3.46 -19.27
C GLY A 96 -2.26 -2.87 -18.31
N VAL A 97 -1.68 -3.75 -17.48
CA VAL A 97 -0.72 -3.37 -16.43
C VAL A 97 0.58 -4.13 -16.64
N GLY A 98 1.63 -3.41 -17.00
CA GLY A 98 2.97 -3.96 -17.23
C GLY A 98 3.74 -4.21 -15.93
N LEU A 99 4.89 -4.87 -16.06
CA LEU A 99 5.79 -5.12 -14.93
C LEU A 99 6.28 -3.82 -14.27
N LEU A 100 6.71 -2.85 -15.08
CA LEU A 100 7.14 -1.55 -14.56
C LEU A 100 6.00 -0.82 -13.87
N ASP A 101 4.77 -0.89 -14.38
CA ASP A 101 3.59 -0.27 -13.75
C ASP A 101 3.40 -0.82 -12.34
N TRP A 102 3.43 -2.16 -12.18
CA TRP A 102 3.32 -2.79 -10.87
C TRP A 102 4.42 -2.41 -9.89
N LEU A 103 5.68 -2.36 -10.34
CA LEU A 103 6.82 -2.13 -9.46
C LEU A 103 7.06 -0.64 -9.16
N SER A 104 6.56 0.26 -10.00
CA SER A 104 6.69 1.70 -9.82
C SER A 104 5.47 2.37 -9.18
N THR A 105 4.34 1.66 -9.03
CA THR A 105 3.17 2.25 -8.39
C THR A 105 3.24 2.08 -6.88
N PRO A 106 3.22 3.18 -6.10
CA PRO A 106 3.18 3.09 -4.65
C PRO A 106 1.95 2.33 -4.17
N TRP A 107 2.09 1.51 -3.14
CA TRP A 107 0.98 0.74 -2.57
C TRP A 107 -0.19 1.61 -2.14
N GLN A 108 0.08 2.81 -1.64
CA GLN A 108 -0.95 3.81 -1.33
C GLN A 108 -1.80 4.13 -2.56
N ARG A 109 -1.21 4.31 -3.74
CA ARG A 109 -1.96 4.61 -4.99
C ARG A 109 -2.80 3.42 -5.45
N LEU A 110 -2.27 2.20 -5.31
CA LEU A 110 -3.05 0.98 -5.59
C LEU A 110 -4.24 0.85 -4.63
N ALA A 111 -4.06 1.16 -3.35
CA ALA A 111 -5.14 1.19 -2.36
C ALA A 111 -6.20 2.26 -2.71
N GLU A 112 -5.79 3.46 -3.13
CA GLU A 112 -6.67 4.57 -3.49
C GLU A 112 -7.60 4.28 -4.69
N VAL A 113 -7.21 3.36 -5.58
CA VAL A 113 -8.06 2.93 -6.71
C VAL A 113 -8.91 1.70 -6.35
N THR A 114 -8.32 0.75 -5.61
CA THR A 114 -8.96 -0.54 -5.30
C THR A 114 -9.88 -0.50 -4.09
N CYS A 115 -9.76 0.52 -3.24
CA CYS A 115 -10.65 0.82 -2.13
C CYS A 115 -11.59 1.99 -2.45
N GLY A 116 -12.35 2.45 -1.45
CA GLY A 116 -13.38 3.46 -1.60
C GLY A 116 -14.70 2.92 -2.14
N GLU A 117 -15.64 3.80 -2.42
CA GLU A 117 -17.02 3.44 -2.76
C GLU A 117 -17.32 3.71 -4.24
N VAL A 118 -17.98 2.76 -4.90
CA VAL A 118 -18.51 2.94 -6.25
C VAL A 118 -20.00 3.22 -6.11
N PHE A 119 -20.41 4.43 -6.49
CA PHE A 119 -21.80 4.85 -6.41
C PHE A 119 -22.58 4.46 -7.67
N HIS A 120 -21.91 4.45 -8.82
CA HIS A 120 -22.46 4.09 -10.13
C HIS A 120 -21.34 3.71 -11.11
N ASP A 121 -21.51 2.70 -11.95
CA ASP A 121 -20.53 2.33 -12.98
C ASP A 121 -21.17 2.13 -14.36
N GLY A 122 -21.84 3.16 -14.89
CA GLY A 122 -22.52 3.08 -16.19
C GLY A 122 -21.59 2.95 -17.40
N LEU A 123 -20.31 3.30 -17.26
CA LEU A 123 -19.29 3.10 -18.30
C LEU A 123 -18.55 1.74 -18.16
N GLY A 124 -18.77 1.00 -17.07
CA GLY A 124 -18.07 -0.25 -16.77
C GLY A 124 -16.56 -0.10 -16.64
N VAL A 125 -16.06 1.07 -16.23
CA VAL A 125 -14.61 1.37 -16.11
C VAL A 125 -14.08 1.08 -14.72
N LEU A 126 -14.91 1.25 -13.69
CA LEU A 126 -14.47 1.14 -12.30
C LEU A 126 -14.20 -0.31 -11.92
N GLU A 127 -15.12 -1.24 -12.21
CA GLU A 127 -14.89 -2.64 -11.89
C GLU A 127 -13.75 -3.23 -12.70
N ARG A 128 -13.58 -2.83 -13.97
CA ARG A 128 -12.45 -3.27 -14.80
C ARG A 128 -11.11 -2.77 -14.25
N ALA A 129 -10.99 -1.48 -13.94
CA ALA A 129 -9.76 -0.92 -13.37
C ALA A 129 -9.43 -1.57 -12.01
N ARG A 130 -10.43 -1.73 -11.14
CA ARG A 130 -10.27 -2.41 -9.84
C ARG A 130 -9.87 -3.87 -10.03
N GLY A 131 -10.48 -4.58 -10.97
CA GLY A 131 -10.13 -5.96 -11.30
C GLY A 131 -8.67 -6.10 -11.73
N ALA A 132 -8.20 -5.21 -12.62
CA ALA A 132 -6.83 -5.19 -13.11
C ALA A 132 -5.80 -4.92 -12.00
N LEU A 133 -6.16 -4.11 -11.00
CA LEU A 133 -5.25 -3.69 -9.92
C LEU A 133 -5.47 -4.43 -8.59
N ARG A 134 -6.44 -5.34 -8.49
CA ARG A 134 -6.84 -5.96 -7.21
C ARG A 134 -5.74 -6.82 -6.60
N ARG A 135 -4.93 -7.45 -7.46
CA ARG A 135 -3.90 -8.42 -7.07
C ARG A 135 -2.73 -8.33 -8.04
N TYR A 136 -1.52 -8.45 -7.50
CA TYR A 136 -0.35 -8.66 -8.33
C TYR A 136 -0.46 -9.97 -9.13
N PRO A 137 0.09 -10.02 -10.35
CA PRO A 137 0.40 -11.27 -11.03
C PRO A 137 1.27 -12.17 -10.12
N PRO A 138 1.15 -13.51 -10.19
CA PRO A 138 1.78 -14.41 -9.21
C PRO A 138 3.29 -14.21 -9.00
N ASP A 139 4.06 -14.05 -10.07
CA ASP A 139 5.51 -13.85 -9.96
C ASP A 139 5.88 -12.45 -9.45
N VAL A 140 5.05 -11.44 -9.74
CA VAL A 140 5.21 -10.10 -9.17
C VAL A 140 4.85 -10.12 -7.68
N GLU A 141 3.82 -10.86 -7.27
CA GLU A 141 3.47 -11.08 -5.85
C GLU A 141 4.64 -11.73 -5.11
N ARG A 142 5.26 -12.78 -5.68
CA ARG A 142 6.44 -13.43 -5.10
C ARG A 142 7.63 -12.47 -4.99
N TYR A 143 7.91 -11.69 -6.03
CA TYR A 143 9.01 -10.73 -6.04
C TYR A 143 8.84 -9.64 -4.97
N VAL A 144 7.64 -9.06 -4.84
CA VAL A 144 7.34 -8.03 -3.82
C VAL A 144 7.42 -8.63 -2.41
N LEU A 145 6.88 -9.82 -2.19
CA LEU A 145 7.00 -10.51 -0.89
C LEU A 145 8.45 -10.88 -0.57
N ALA A 146 9.25 -11.27 -1.57
CA ALA A 146 10.67 -11.58 -1.39
C ALA A 146 11.46 -10.34 -0.97
N GLY A 147 11.20 -9.20 -1.62
CA GLY A 147 11.76 -7.91 -1.24
C GLY A 147 11.43 -7.56 0.21
N GLN A 148 10.20 -7.82 0.66
CA GLN A 148 9.76 -7.47 2.01
C GLN A 148 10.43 -8.35 3.07
N TRP A 149 10.54 -9.65 2.81
CA TRP A 149 11.32 -10.55 3.66
C TRP A 149 12.81 -10.21 3.66
N ARG A 150 13.38 -9.76 2.54
CA ARG A 150 14.78 -9.34 2.47
C ARG A 150 15.06 -8.13 3.36
N ARG A 151 14.16 -7.15 3.39
CA ARG A 151 14.25 -5.98 4.29
C ARG A 151 14.30 -6.39 5.75
N LEU A 152 13.47 -7.36 6.16
CA LEU A 152 13.55 -7.95 7.50
C LEU A 152 14.90 -8.64 7.72
N ALA A 153 15.35 -9.47 6.77
CA ALA A 153 16.60 -10.22 6.89
C ALA A 153 17.83 -9.33 7.07
N GLN A 154 17.86 -8.17 6.40
CA GLN A 154 18.97 -7.22 6.49
C GLN A 154 19.09 -6.57 7.87
N ARG A 155 17.99 -6.46 8.62
CA ARG A 155 17.93 -5.70 9.88
C ARG A 155 17.59 -6.55 11.11
N GLU A 156 17.15 -7.81 10.96
CA GLU A 156 16.62 -8.61 12.06
C GLU A 156 17.60 -8.75 13.24
N THR A 157 18.90 -8.61 12.98
CA THR A 157 19.96 -8.70 14.01
C THR A 157 20.29 -7.40 14.72
N PHE A 158 19.93 -6.26 14.15
CA PHE A 158 20.40 -4.96 14.59
C PHE A 158 19.88 -4.53 15.97
N PRO A 159 18.64 -4.86 16.42
CA PRO A 159 18.20 -4.49 17.76
C PRO A 159 19.12 -5.02 18.87
N GLY A 160 19.56 -6.28 18.73
CA GLY A 160 20.49 -6.91 19.67
C GLY A 160 21.91 -6.34 19.54
N ARG A 161 22.38 -6.08 18.31
CA ARG A 161 23.71 -5.50 18.06
C ARG A 161 23.88 -4.09 18.63
N CYS A 162 22.84 -3.24 18.54
CA CYS A 162 22.80 -1.95 19.23
C CYS A 162 22.85 -2.15 20.75
N GLY A 163 22.04 -3.10 21.26
CA GLY A 163 21.98 -3.40 22.69
C GLY A 163 23.31 -3.91 23.30
N GLU A 164 24.09 -4.68 22.54
CA GLU A 164 25.41 -5.18 22.98
C GLU A 164 26.42 -4.06 23.28
N VAL A 165 26.28 -2.89 22.64
CA VAL A 165 27.14 -1.72 22.86
C VAL A 165 26.49 -0.65 23.74
N GLY A 166 25.36 -0.98 24.38
CA GLY A 166 24.62 -0.05 25.25
C GLY A 166 23.78 1.00 24.50
N ASP A 167 23.62 0.88 23.18
CA ASP A 167 22.80 1.79 22.37
C ASP A 167 21.30 1.40 22.46
N GLY A 168 20.68 1.81 23.55
CA GLY A 168 19.25 1.57 23.81
C GLY A 168 18.34 2.26 22.79
N LEU A 169 18.70 3.47 22.34
CA LEU A 169 17.92 4.26 21.38
C LEU A 169 17.95 3.63 19.99
N GLY A 170 19.14 3.28 19.47
CA GLY A 170 19.27 2.61 18.18
C GLY A 170 18.55 1.26 18.16
N SER A 171 18.64 0.51 19.26
CA SER A 171 17.89 -0.74 19.42
C SER A 171 16.37 -0.53 19.33
N ALA A 172 15.84 0.54 19.93
CA ALA A 172 14.41 0.89 19.86
C ALA A 172 13.99 1.34 18.45
N LEU A 173 14.79 2.21 17.80
CA LEU A 173 14.51 2.72 16.45
C LEU A 173 14.41 1.58 15.43
N VAL A 174 15.40 0.70 15.40
CA VAL A 174 15.41 -0.46 14.50
C VAL A 174 14.24 -1.41 14.79
N THR A 175 13.88 -1.59 16.07
CA THR A 175 12.73 -2.42 16.44
C THR A 175 11.42 -1.85 15.90
N ALA A 176 11.23 -0.53 15.99
CA ALA A 176 10.07 0.15 15.41
C ALA A 176 10.02 0.02 13.87
N GLU A 177 11.17 0.13 13.20
CA GLU A 177 11.26 -0.12 11.76
C GLU A 177 10.85 -1.55 11.39
N LEU A 178 11.43 -2.55 12.07
CA LEU A 178 11.10 -3.97 11.86
C LEU A 178 9.61 -4.24 12.11
N ALA A 179 9.01 -3.64 13.14
CA ALA A 179 7.57 -3.75 13.39
C ALA A 179 6.75 -3.21 12.20
N GLY A 180 7.13 -2.05 11.65
CA GLY A 180 6.52 -1.51 10.43
C GLY A 180 6.68 -2.43 9.21
N GLU A 181 7.86 -3.04 9.03
CA GLU A 181 8.09 -3.99 7.93
C GLU A 181 7.26 -5.28 8.09
N VAL A 182 7.05 -5.77 9.31
CA VAL A 182 6.16 -6.89 9.58
C VAL A 182 4.70 -6.53 9.26
N MET A 183 4.23 -5.34 9.66
CA MET A 183 2.87 -4.90 9.35
C MET A 183 2.61 -4.85 7.83
N ARG A 184 3.55 -4.28 7.07
CA ARG A 184 3.49 -4.26 5.59
C ARG A 184 3.46 -5.66 5.00
N LEU A 185 4.34 -6.55 5.48
CA LEU A 185 4.40 -7.94 5.02
C LEU A 185 3.06 -8.67 5.23
N VAL A 186 2.45 -8.51 6.41
CA VAL A 186 1.16 -9.14 6.72
C VAL A 186 0.04 -8.57 5.85
N LEU A 187 0.01 -7.26 5.62
CA LEU A 187 -0.94 -6.63 4.70
C LEU A 187 -0.80 -7.21 3.28
N LEU A 188 0.42 -7.30 2.76
CA LEU A 188 0.71 -7.89 1.46
C LEU A 188 0.31 -9.38 1.37
N MET A 189 0.61 -10.19 2.39
CA MET A 189 0.17 -11.60 2.48
C MET A 189 -1.35 -11.74 2.51
N ARG A 190 -2.06 -10.72 3.03
CA ARG A 190 -3.53 -10.65 3.01
C ARG A 190 -4.07 -9.97 1.75
N ARG A 191 -3.21 -9.71 0.75
CA ARG A 191 -3.54 -9.04 -0.52
C ARG A 191 -4.23 -7.69 -0.28
N ARG A 192 -3.73 -6.94 0.70
CA ARG A 192 -4.11 -5.57 1.00
C ARG A 192 -2.88 -4.68 0.82
N TYR A 193 -3.00 -3.66 -0.01
CA TYR A 193 -1.93 -2.71 -0.22
C TYR A 193 -1.69 -1.90 1.06
N PRO A 194 -0.44 -1.87 1.59
CA PRO A 194 -0.15 -1.07 2.76
C PRO A 194 -0.38 0.42 2.50
N PRO A 195 -1.07 1.14 3.41
CA PRO A 195 -1.18 2.59 3.28
C PRO A 195 0.11 3.28 3.76
N TYR A 196 0.18 4.59 3.55
CA TYR A 196 1.27 5.40 4.09
C TYR A 196 1.33 5.37 5.64
N ALA A 197 2.48 5.79 6.17
CA ALA A 197 2.88 5.53 7.56
C ALA A 197 1.84 5.89 8.64
N LYS A 198 1.10 7.00 8.47
CA LYS A 198 0.05 7.45 9.42
C LYS A 198 -1.00 6.37 9.68
N TRP A 199 -1.37 5.62 8.64
CA TRP A 199 -2.47 4.66 8.71
C TRP A 199 -2.03 3.20 8.75
N LEU A 200 -0.72 2.92 8.73
CA LEU A 200 -0.20 1.55 8.70
C LEU A 200 -0.69 0.72 9.89
N GLY A 201 -0.56 1.25 11.12
CA GLY A 201 -1.05 0.57 12.32
C GLY A 201 -2.58 0.39 12.32
N SER A 202 -3.32 1.41 11.87
CA SER A 202 -4.79 1.35 11.76
C SER A 202 -5.25 0.29 10.75
N ALA A 203 -4.58 0.19 9.60
CA ALA A 203 -4.85 -0.84 8.60
C ALA A 203 -4.52 -2.24 9.12
N PHE A 204 -3.41 -2.39 9.84
CA PHE A 204 -2.97 -3.66 10.38
C PHE A 204 -3.93 -4.22 11.44
N VAL A 205 -4.41 -3.38 12.37
CA VAL A 205 -5.33 -3.81 13.44
C VAL A 205 -6.71 -4.17 12.89
N ARG A 206 -7.13 -3.60 11.75
CA ARG A 206 -8.39 -3.97 11.08
C ARG A 206 -8.36 -5.35 10.40
N LEU A 207 -7.19 -6.00 10.28
CA LEU A 207 -7.10 -7.33 9.71
C LEU A 207 -7.61 -8.39 10.71
N PRO A 208 -8.53 -9.29 10.32
CA PRO A 208 -8.95 -10.36 11.21
C PRO A 208 -7.79 -11.29 11.60
N GLY A 209 -7.71 -11.62 12.89
CA GLY A 209 -6.72 -12.55 13.43
C GLY A 209 -5.29 -11.99 13.58
N THR A 210 -5.12 -10.66 13.65
CA THR A 210 -3.81 -10.03 13.91
C THR A 210 -3.61 -9.56 15.35
N ALA A 211 -4.59 -9.73 16.25
CA ALA A 211 -4.53 -9.23 17.63
C ALA A 211 -3.25 -9.64 18.38
N GLU A 212 -2.98 -10.94 18.52
CA GLU A 212 -1.78 -11.45 19.20
C GLU A 212 -0.47 -11.02 18.51
N LEU A 213 -0.49 -10.86 17.18
CA LEU A 213 0.66 -10.36 16.44
C LEU A 213 0.87 -8.87 16.73
N GLY A 214 -0.20 -8.09 16.78
CA GLY A 214 -0.17 -6.68 17.16
C GLY A 214 0.33 -6.49 18.58
N GLU A 215 -0.15 -7.29 19.54
CA GLU A 215 0.35 -7.27 20.93
C GLU A 215 1.85 -7.57 20.99
N ALA A 216 2.33 -8.57 20.26
CA ALA A 216 3.76 -8.87 20.19
C ALA A 216 4.57 -7.72 19.59
N LEU A 217 4.08 -7.06 18.53
CA LEU A 217 4.77 -5.91 17.94
C LEU A 217 4.77 -4.69 18.88
N SER A 218 3.64 -4.40 19.52
CA SER A 218 3.53 -3.31 20.50
C SER A 218 4.47 -3.53 21.69
N ALA A 219 4.51 -4.75 22.23
CA ALA A 219 5.40 -5.12 23.32
C ALA A 219 6.88 -5.06 22.90
N ALA A 220 7.20 -5.43 21.65
CA ALA A 220 8.55 -5.26 21.12
C ALA A 220 8.95 -3.79 21.09
N VAL A 221 8.11 -2.90 20.55
CA VAL A 221 8.43 -1.46 20.48
C VAL A 221 8.53 -0.82 21.87
N ALA A 222 7.69 -1.25 22.82
CA ALA A 222 7.63 -0.69 24.17
C ALA A 222 8.68 -1.25 25.13
N ALA A 223 9.38 -2.34 24.79
CA ALA A 223 10.33 -2.97 25.71
C ALA A 223 11.52 -2.04 26.04
N ASP A 224 11.92 -2.04 27.31
CA ASP A 224 12.98 -1.19 27.86
C ASP A 224 14.40 -1.63 27.43
N ASP A 225 14.59 -2.91 27.17
CA ASP A 225 15.86 -3.48 26.77
C ASP A 225 15.79 -4.30 25.46
N TRP A 226 16.96 -4.55 24.88
CA TRP A 226 17.07 -5.26 23.61
C TRP A 226 16.67 -6.75 23.69
N ARG A 227 16.71 -7.37 24.86
CA ARG A 227 16.33 -8.78 25.04
C ARG A 227 14.82 -8.94 25.01
N GLY A 228 14.09 -8.04 25.67
CA GLY A 228 12.64 -7.93 25.56
C GLY A 228 12.19 -7.67 24.13
N ARG A 229 12.85 -6.73 23.43
CA ARG A 229 12.62 -6.46 21.99
C ARG A 229 12.79 -7.72 21.16
N GLU A 230 13.91 -8.44 21.34
CA GLU A 230 14.17 -9.68 20.62
C GLU A 230 13.12 -10.75 20.90
N GLU A 231 12.74 -10.96 22.17
CA GLU A 231 11.76 -11.97 22.53
C GLU A 231 10.42 -11.72 21.84
N HIS A 232 9.92 -10.48 21.91
CA HIS A 232 8.65 -10.10 21.33
C HIS A 232 8.68 -10.13 19.80
N LEU A 233 9.77 -9.68 19.16
CA LEU A 233 9.98 -9.84 17.72
C LEU A 233 10.01 -11.33 17.32
N GLY A 234 10.67 -12.19 18.09
CA GLY A 234 10.69 -13.64 17.85
C GLY A 234 9.29 -14.27 17.91
N ARG A 235 8.44 -13.83 18.85
CA ARG A 235 7.02 -14.22 18.92
C ARG A 235 6.24 -13.76 17.67
N ALA A 236 6.47 -12.53 17.21
CA ALA A 236 5.85 -11.99 16.02
C ALA A 236 6.26 -12.78 14.76
N TYR A 237 7.56 -13.01 14.58
CA TYR A 237 8.12 -13.70 13.43
C TYR A 237 7.61 -15.13 13.27
N ARG A 238 7.45 -15.89 14.36
CA ARG A 238 6.87 -17.24 14.29
C ARG A 238 5.44 -17.24 13.72
N ARG A 239 4.63 -16.25 14.11
CA ARG A 239 3.26 -16.10 13.61
C ARG A 239 3.24 -15.71 12.13
N VAL A 240 4.13 -14.80 11.73
CA VAL A 240 4.25 -14.36 10.33
C VAL A 240 4.77 -15.48 9.43
N ALA A 241 5.73 -16.29 9.90
CA ALA A 241 6.18 -17.49 9.21
C ALA A 241 5.02 -18.47 8.97
N ALA A 242 4.24 -18.78 10.00
CA ALA A 242 3.07 -19.66 9.86
C ALA A 242 2.01 -19.07 8.91
N LEU A 243 1.85 -17.74 8.87
CA LEU A 243 0.97 -17.08 7.90
C LEU A 243 1.50 -17.23 6.46
N HIS A 244 2.81 -17.06 6.27
CA HIS A 244 3.46 -17.28 4.97
C HIS A 244 3.28 -18.71 4.48
N ASP A 245 3.52 -19.70 5.33
CA ASP A 245 3.42 -21.11 4.95
C ASP A 245 2.00 -21.47 4.49
N ARG A 246 0.97 -20.90 5.15
CA ARG A 246 -0.43 -21.06 4.73
C ARG A 246 -0.77 -20.35 3.41
N LEU A 247 0.00 -19.35 3.00
CA LEU A 247 -0.23 -18.63 1.76
C LEU A 247 0.12 -19.49 0.53
N GLY A 248 1.04 -20.45 0.67
CA GLY A 248 1.36 -21.43 -0.39
C GLY A 248 1.98 -20.82 -1.65
N VAL A 249 2.59 -19.63 -1.54
CA VAL A 249 3.19 -18.91 -2.69
C VAL A 249 4.60 -19.41 -3.04
N ALA A 250 5.25 -20.12 -2.12
CA ALA A 250 6.53 -20.80 -2.30
C ALA A 250 6.63 -22.01 -1.35
N PRO A 251 7.54 -22.96 -1.60
CA PRO A 251 7.82 -24.03 -0.65
C PRO A 251 8.23 -23.48 0.72
N ALA A 252 7.71 -24.07 1.80
CA ALA A 252 8.07 -23.68 3.15
C ALA A 252 9.58 -23.87 3.36
N PRO A 253 10.31 -22.86 3.85
CA PRO A 253 11.73 -23.00 4.10
C PRO A 253 11.96 -24.05 5.18
N GLY A 254 12.93 -24.95 4.97
CA GLY A 254 13.26 -26.02 5.91
C GLY A 254 13.61 -25.53 7.33
N PRO A 255 13.58 -26.43 8.33
CA PRO A 255 13.86 -26.09 9.72
C PRO A 255 15.23 -25.43 9.87
N ARG A 256 15.32 -24.48 10.81
CA ARG A 256 16.57 -23.79 11.14
C ARG A 256 17.64 -24.77 11.60
N GLY A 257 18.79 -24.76 10.92
CA GLY A 257 20.04 -25.20 11.54
C GLY A 257 20.39 -24.27 12.71
N CYS A 258 20.52 -24.82 13.91
CA CYS A 258 20.90 -24.09 15.11
C CYS A 258 22.39 -23.71 15.05
N HIS A 259 22.72 -22.55 14.47
CA HIS A 259 24.09 -22.03 14.53
C HIS A 259 24.25 -21.11 15.74
N ARG A 260 25.36 -21.29 16.46
CA ARG A 260 25.80 -20.71 17.74
C ARG A 260 25.84 -19.16 17.79
N ARG A 261 24.73 -18.48 17.56
CA ARG A 261 24.59 -17.04 17.88
C ARG A 261 23.51 -16.86 18.95
N PRO A 262 23.66 -15.89 19.86
CA PRO A 262 22.78 -15.74 21.03
C PRO A 262 21.35 -15.30 20.69
N PHE A 263 21.05 -15.04 19.42
CA PHE A 263 19.85 -14.33 19.00
C PHE A 263 18.79 -15.23 18.35
N ARG A 264 17.52 -15.01 18.69
CA ARG A 264 16.36 -15.82 18.25
C ARG A 264 15.62 -15.21 17.04
N PHE A 265 16.26 -15.11 15.88
CA PHE A 265 15.66 -14.41 14.71
C PHE A 265 14.58 -15.22 13.97
N ALA A 266 14.02 -14.75 12.85
CA ALA A 266 13.17 -15.53 11.93
C ALA A 266 13.96 -16.33 10.89
N GLY A 267 15.08 -15.74 10.44
CA GLY A 267 15.83 -16.24 9.30
C GLY A 267 15.08 -15.86 8.04
N ALA A 268 14.66 -14.59 8.02
CA ALA A 268 13.81 -13.99 7.00
C ALA A 268 14.38 -14.19 5.59
N GLY A 269 15.71 -14.27 5.47
CA GLY A 269 16.41 -14.56 4.21
C GLY A 269 15.91 -15.85 3.53
N ARG A 270 15.62 -16.91 4.28
CA ARG A 270 15.15 -18.19 3.70
C ARG A 270 13.79 -18.05 3.01
N PHE A 271 12.89 -17.23 3.55
CA PHE A 271 11.59 -16.97 2.91
C PHE A 271 11.78 -16.16 1.62
N ALA A 272 12.67 -15.17 1.65
CA ALA A 272 13.00 -14.39 0.46
C ALA A 272 13.66 -15.27 -0.62
N ASP A 273 14.58 -16.16 -0.26
CA ASP A 273 15.23 -17.09 -1.18
C ASP A 273 14.22 -18.09 -1.78
N ALA A 274 13.34 -18.66 -0.96
CA ALA A 274 12.30 -19.58 -1.42
C ALA A 274 11.30 -18.93 -2.39
N LEU A 275 10.90 -17.68 -2.10
CA LEU A 275 10.05 -16.89 -3.00
C LEU A 275 10.75 -16.58 -4.31
N SER A 276 11.99 -16.10 -4.27
CA SER A 276 12.79 -15.81 -5.48
C SER A 276 12.99 -17.05 -6.33
N GLY A 277 13.27 -18.21 -5.72
CA GLY A 277 13.44 -19.49 -6.42
C GLY A 277 12.15 -20.03 -7.05
N ALA A 278 10.98 -19.59 -6.59
CA ALA A 278 9.67 -19.99 -7.12
C ALA A 278 9.18 -19.09 -8.29
N ILE A 279 9.93 -18.06 -8.67
CA ILE A 279 9.58 -17.16 -9.79
C ILE A 279 9.85 -17.87 -11.12
N VAL A 280 8.84 -17.91 -12.00
CA VAL A 280 8.91 -18.60 -13.30
C VAL A 280 9.21 -17.64 -14.46
N ASP A 281 8.58 -16.46 -14.50
CA ASP A 281 8.79 -15.42 -15.52
C ASP A 281 10.25 -14.92 -15.49
N GLU A 282 10.95 -15.13 -16.60
CA GLU A 282 12.37 -14.79 -16.76
C GLU A 282 12.65 -13.31 -16.58
N ARG A 283 11.71 -12.44 -16.98
CA ARG A 283 11.85 -10.98 -16.83
C ARG A 283 11.82 -10.58 -15.37
N VAL A 284 11.00 -11.24 -14.56
CA VAL A 284 10.93 -11.00 -13.11
C VAL A 284 12.14 -11.63 -12.41
N ARG A 285 12.57 -12.82 -12.83
CA ARG A 285 13.75 -13.51 -12.28
C ARG A 285 15.04 -12.73 -12.50
N ALA A 286 15.15 -12.00 -13.61
CA ALA A 286 16.32 -11.18 -13.94
C ALA A 286 16.43 -9.88 -13.13
N LEU A 287 15.38 -9.48 -12.40
CA LEU A 287 15.40 -8.25 -11.61
C LEU A 287 16.32 -8.37 -10.38
N PRO A 288 16.98 -7.27 -9.97
CA PRO A 288 17.71 -7.24 -8.71
C PRO A 288 16.74 -7.44 -7.52
N PRO A 289 17.16 -8.05 -6.40
CA PRO A 289 16.27 -8.42 -5.29
C PRO A 289 15.94 -7.22 -4.36
N VAL A 290 15.42 -6.14 -4.93
CA VAL A 290 15.17 -4.85 -4.26
C VAL A 290 13.69 -4.55 -4.01
N GLY A 291 12.79 -5.26 -4.70
CA GLY A 291 11.35 -5.10 -4.53
C GLY A 291 10.73 -4.00 -5.39
N SER A 292 9.59 -3.43 -4.93
CA SER A 292 8.87 -2.31 -5.55
C SER A 292 9.25 -0.95 -4.95
N ILE A 293 8.71 0.14 -5.52
CA ILE A 293 9.02 1.53 -5.13
C ILE A 293 8.91 1.80 -3.61
N ASP A 294 7.92 1.25 -2.90
CA ASP A 294 7.79 1.38 -1.43
C ASP A 294 8.88 0.64 -0.64
N GLN A 295 9.63 -0.26 -1.29
CA GLN A 295 10.65 -1.11 -0.68
C GLN A 295 12.07 -0.59 -0.90
N PHE A 296 12.30 0.30 -1.86
CA PHE A 296 13.59 0.96 -2.05
C PHE A 296 13.53 2.50 -2.05
N GLY A 297 12.32 3.07 -2.13
CA GLY A 297 12.06 4.51 -2.05
C GLY A 297 11.23 4.86 -0.82
N ALA A 298 11.46 6.07 -0.31
CA ALA A 298 10.68 6.65 0.78
C ALA A 298 10.47 8.15 0.55
N GLY A 299 9.56 8.74 1.32
CA GLY A 299 9.27 10.18 1.27
C GLY A 299 8.13 10.55 0.33
N ALA A 300 7.37 11.56 0.75
CA ALA A 300 6.20 12.03 0.01
C ALA A 300 6.59 12.61 -1.37
N ASP A 301 7.72 13.31 -1.46
CA ASP A 301 8.21 13.95 -2.69
C ASP A 301 8.52 12.96 -3.82
N LEU A 302 8.76 11.69 -3.48
CA LEU A 302 8.90 10.59 -4.43
C LEU A 302 7.56 9.89 -4.63
N LEU A 303 6.96 9.36 -3.55
CA LEU A 303 5.82 8.44 -3.60
C LEU A 303 4.49 9.11 -4.01
N THR A 304 4.44 10.43 -4.16
CA THR A 304 3.25 11.13 -4.65
C THR A 304 3.32 11.50 -6.12
N ASP A 305 4.50 11.41 -6.75
CA ASP A 305 4.74 11.76 -8.15
C ASP A 305 5.00 10.48 -8.99
N PRO A 306 4.05 10.07 -9.84
CA PRO A 306 4.19 8.84 -10.63
C PRO A 306 5.33 8.91 -11.65
N VAL A 307 5.70 10.10 -12.15
CA VAL A 307 6.82 10.26 -13.09
C VAL A 307 8.14 9.96 -12.38
N ARG A 308 8.33 10.52 -11.17
CA ARG A 308 9.52 10.25 -10.35
C ARG A 308 9.58 8.78 -9.93
N CYS A 309 8.46 8.20 -9.50
CA CYS A 309 8.40 6.80 -9.14
C CYS A 309 8.85 5.88 -10.28
N ARG A 310 8.35 6.11 -11.51
CA ARG A 310 8.76 5.36 -12.71
C ARG A 310 10.24 5.55 -13.03
N ALA A 311 10.75 6.78 -12.97
CA ALA A 311 12.15 7.08 -13.26
C ALA A 311 13.11 6.37 -12.28
N VAL A 312 12.85 6.48 -10.98
CA VAL A 312 13.66 5.80 -9.94
C VAL A 312 13.55 4.29 -10.06
N THR A 313 12.35 3.76 -10.30
CA THR A 313 12.16 2.31 -10.46
C THR A 313 12.95 1.75 -11.64
N ARG A 314 12.94 2.44 -12.80
CA ARG A 314 13.78 2.07 -13.95
C ARG A 314 15.26 2.03 -13.61
N ALA A 315 15.76 3.10 -12.98
CA ALA A 315 17.17 3.20 -12.59
C ALA A 315 17.58 2.10 -11.60
N VAL A 316 16.74 1.80 -10.59
CA VAL A 316 17.02 0.78 -9.57
C VAL A 316 16.92 -0.64 -10.12
N LEU A 317 15.98 -0.91 -11.03
CA LEU A 317 15.78 -2.23 -11.63
C LEU A 317 16.65 -2.50 -12.85
N GLY A 318 17.26 -1.47 -13.45
CA GLY A 318 18.06 -1.59 -14.67
C GLY A 318 17.22 -1.88 -15.93
N VAL A 319 16.01 -1.30 -16.02
CA VAL A 319 15.03 -1.52 -17.11
C VAL A 319 14.58 -0.23 -17.80
#